data_AF-A0A7X0P930-F1
#
_entry.id   AF-A0A7X0P930-F1
#
_cell.length_a   1.000
_cell.length_b   1.000
_cell.length_c   1.000
_cell.angle_alpha   90.00
_cell.angle_beta   90.00
_cell.angle_gamma   90.00
#
_symmetry.space_group_name_H-M   'P 1'
#
loop_
_entity.id
_entity.type
_entity.pdbx_description
1 polymer ?
#
loop_
_entity_poly.entity_id
_entity_poly.type
_entity_poly.pdbx_seq_one_letter_code
_entity_poly.pdbx_strand_id
1 'polypeptide(L)'
;MTEHTKTDGLPGMDAPELPQVLERARPRNERMNAAKVECNACPVLCQISEGRSGACDRYANQAGVLVRVDPVVLLRKTIEDGEAKLVPFSGRAIEAGAEAAEAAEAPAGQPTWNGDLLLTEEVFVTGVGSSTTYPDYKPAPFIVGSQADGVDMVTVVTEGIFSYCSFKVKIDTDRFLGPEQANVRCKGEVVGHVTTAEYGSQMLSLGGVHHLTGGSKKEGRIANEMMQALGNKQAVELTIDGGSQLVIQAGHAPIVNGVAEQRMRVGCGSAAIGIFARQFFGQADEVVVVDDHITGVLTEHQAGRCLDMKSSGIKMRGRKSTPGRYFQVANPGTGWGGTDIADPLSIIEGWDEAVAWPGLRLLMTSTTGEHASWYVLDESLVPVEAEMPEAVRRIVERIGENCEPSLTSVLFLGGAGGSLRAGVTENPVLLTRSIKNALVNVTCGGAPAYVWPGGGITVMADVLRMPDNSFGTVPTPAIVAPIEFSMRRSDYELLGGHMGEVRSLREVLERGAWHNDGAPLSASWLALPSANPWPLGRPPLLG
;
A
#
# COMPACT_ATOMS: atom_id res chain seq x y z
N MET A 1 1.13 -86.58 20.00
CA MET A 1 1.06 -85.45 20.95
C MET A 1 1.86 -84.34 20.33
N THR A 2 1.36 -83.21 19.85
CA THR A 2 0.02 -82.61 19.76
C THR A 2 0.28 -81.38 18.89
N GLU A 3 -0.41 -81.27 17.77
CA GLU A 3 -0.46 -80.05 16.96
C GLU A 3 -1.12 -78.93 17.77
N HIS A 4 -0.59 -77.71 17.69
CA HIS A 4 -1.39 -76.51 17.86
C HIS A 4 -0.91 -75.43 16.88
N THR A 5 -1.78 -75.24 15.90
CA THR A 5 -1.90 -74.14 14.95
C THR A 5 -1.82 -72.79 15.68
N LYS A 6 -0.93 -71.90 15.24
CA LYS A 6 -1.11 -70.45 15.40
C LYS A 6 -1.28 -69.87 14.02
N THR A 7 -2.49 -69.38 13.77
CA THR A 7 -2.87 -68.58 12.62
C THR A 7 -2.15 -67.23 12.69
N ASP A 8 -1.34 -66.94 11.67
CA ASP A 8 -0.81 -65.60 11.42
C ASP A 8 -1.99 -64.69 11.05
N GLY A 9 -2.38 -63.84 11.99
CA GLY A 9 -3.36 -62.78 11.75
C GLY A 9 -2.78 -61.75 10.79
N LEU A 10 -3.47 -61.51 9.69
CA LEU A 10 -3.24 -60.38 8.81
C LEU A 10 -3.31 -59.08 9.64
N PRO A 11 -2.34 -58.15 9.53
CA PRO A 11 -2.48 -56.84 10.14
C PRO A 11 -3.68 -56.13 9.54
N GLY A 12 -4.51 -55.55 10.43
CA GLY A 12 -5.65 -54.73 10.06
C GLY A 12 -5.22 -53.60 9.14
N MET A 13 -6.06 -53.31 8.15
CA MET A 13 -5.95 -52.14 7.31
C MET A 13 -6.31 -50.90 8.13
N ASP A 14 -5.38 -50.45 8.97
CA ASP A 14 -5.43 -49.11 9.52
C ASP A 14 -4.88 -48.15 8.46
N ALA A 15 -5.64 -47.09 8.19
CA ALA A 15 -5.22 -46.00 7.31
C ALA A 15 -3.85 -45.46 7.78
N PRO A 16 -2.93 -45.10 6.87
CA PRO A 16 -1.61 -44.67 7.28
C PRO A 16 -1.71 -43.42 8.16
N GLU A 17 -1.23 -43.52 9.41
CA GLU A 17 -0.98 -42.37 10.27
C GLU A 17 -0.08 -41.38 9.51
N LEU A 18 -0.59 -40.18 9.26
CA LEU A 18 0.23 -39.09 8.72
C LEU A 18 1.43 -38.89 9.66
N PRO A 19 2.67 -38.76 9.14
CA PRO A 19 3.82 -38.51 9.99
C PRO A 19 3.58 -37.26 10.84
N GLN A 20 3.78 -37.36 12.17
CA GLN A 20 3.61 -36.29 13.16
C GLN A 20 4.24 -34.94 12.76
N VAL A 21 5.23 -34.97 11.85
CA VAL A 21 5.92 -33.83 11.23
C VAL A 21 4.97 -32.89 10.46
N LEU A 22 3.84 -33.39 9.95
CA LEU A 22 2.89 -32.62 9.14
C LEU A 22 1.90 -31.82 9.98
N GLU A 23 1.59 -32.26 11.21
CA GLU A 23 0.63 -31.60 12.10
C GLU A 23 1.29 -30.73 13.18
N ARG A 24 2.48 -31.12 13.68
CA ARG A 24 3.20 -30.37 14.73
C ARG A 24 4.71 -30.54 14.59
N ALA A 25 5.44 -29.43 14.64
CA ALA A 25 6.91 -29.50 14.66
C ALA A 25 7.41 -30.28 15.89
N ARG A 26 8.37 -31.19 15.68
CA ARG A 26 9.04 -31.88 16.79
C ARG A 26 9.78 -30.86 17.66
N PRO A 27 9.81 -31.05 19.00
CA PRO A 27 10.67 -30.26 19.87
C PRO A 27 12.12 -30.22 19.37
N ARG A 28 12.74 -29.03 19.37
CA ARG A 28 14.11 -28.81 18.89
C ARG A 28 15.15 -29.70 19.57
N ASN A 29 14.91 -30.07 20.82
CA ASN A 29 15.69 -31.03 21.59
C ASN A 29 14.87 -31.56 22.77
N GLU A 30 15.33 -32.67 23.35
CA GLU A 30 14.74 -33.33 24.53
C GLU A 30 14.72 -32.46 25.79
N ARG A 31 15.46 -31.34 25.81
CA ARG A 31 15.51 -30.39 26.92
C ARG A 31 14.43 -29.30 26.83
N MET A 32 13.65 -29.26 25.75
CA MET A 32 12.56 -28.32 25.61
C MET A 32 11.47 -28.67 26.63
N ASN A 33 11.17 -27.75 27.55
CA ASN A 33 10.11 -27.94 28.53
C ASN A 33 8.79 -28.26 27.80
N ALA A 34 8.09 -29.32 28.23
CA ALA A 34 6.84 -29.78 27.62
C ALA A 34 5.75 -28.70 27.52
N ALA A 35 5.81 -27.67 28.38
CA ALA A 35 4.90 -26.53 28.34
C ALA A 35 5.22 -25.48 27.24
N LYS A 36 6.33 -25.62 26.49
CA LYS A 36 6.72 -24.71 25.41
C LYS A 36 6.32 -25.27 24.05
N VAL A 37 6.00 -24.36 23.13
CA VAL A 37 5.76 -24.66 21.71
C VAL A 37 6.84 -24.01 20.87
N GLU A 38 7.35 -24.72 19.87
CA GLU A 38 8.19 -24.12 18.83
C GLU A 38 7.30 -23.57 17.72
N CYS A 39 7.35 -22.26 17.49
CA CYS A 39 6.58 -21.61 16.46
C CYS A 39 7.26 -21.77 15.10
N ASN A 40 6.67 -22.60 14.24
CA ASN A 40 7.14 -22.89 12.90
C ASN A 40 6.56 -21.95 11.83
N ALA A 41 6.01 -20.79 12.20
CA ALA A 41 5.36 -19.87 11.26
C ALA A 41 6.32 -18.89 10.57
N CYS A 42 7.60 -18.88 10.96
CA CYS A 42 8.68 -18.16 10.28
C CYS A 42 10.06 -18.80 10.59
N PRO A 43 11.14 -18.42 9.86
CA PRO A 43 12.48 -19.02 10.04
C PRO A 43 13.13 -18.81 11.42
N VAL A 44 12.56 -17.95 12.29
CA VAL A 44 13.11 -17.68 13.63
C VAL A 44 12.92 -18.88 14.56
N LEU A 45 11.86 -19.68 14.38
CA LEU A 45 11.56 -20.85 15.22
C LEU A 45 11.57 -20.53 16.72
N CYS A 46 10.87 -19.46 17.11
CA CYS A 46 10.87 -19.01 18.51
C CYS A 46 10.16 -20.02 19.43
N GLN A 47 10.68 -20.18 20.65
CA GLN A 47 10.07 -21.03 21.67
C GLN A 47 9.16 -20.20 22.57
N ILE A 48 7.87 -20.51 22.54
CA ILE A 48 6.83 -19.73 23.21
C ILE A 48 6.38 -20.50 24.46
N SER A 49 6.55 -19.89 25.63
CA SER A 49 5.99 -20.42 26.88
C SER A 49 4.47 -20.31 26.88
N GLU A 50 3.80 -21.23 27.58
CA GLU A 50 2.35 -21.20 27.76
C GLU A 50 1.85 -19.83 28.25
N GLY A 51 0.75 -19.36 27.65
CA GLY A 51 0.15 -18.06 27.94
C GLY A 51 0.93 -16.85 27.44
N ARG A 52 1.97 -17.05 26.62
CA ARG A 52 2.80 -15.97 26.06
C ARG A 52 2.67 -15.89 24.55
N SER A 53 2.95 -14.71 24.00
CA SER A 53 3.14 -14.49 22.57
C SER A 53 4.59 -14.73 22.15
N GLY A 54 4.77 -15.13 20.89
CA GLY A 54 6.07 -15.23 20.25
C GLY A 54 6.65 -13.86 19.90
N ALA A 55 7.88 -13.85 19.38
CA ALA A 55 8.63 -12.61 19.18
C ALA A 55 8.05 -11.64 18.12
N CYS A 56 7.05 -12.05 17.35
CA CYS A 56 6.31 -11.20 16.41
C CYS A 56 4.92 -10.79 16.91
N ASP A 57 4.53 -11.23 18.11
CA ASP A 57 3.20 -11.07 18.72
C ASP A 57 2.00 -11.67 17.94
N ARG A 58 2.21 -12.14 16.71
CA ARG A 58 1.18 -12.75 15.83
C ARG A 58 0.76 -14.15 16.25
N TYR A 59 1.63 -14.87 16.97
CA TYR A 59 1.41 -16.25 17.40
C TYR A 59 1.59 -16.36 18.89
N ALA A 60 0.79 -17.20 19.54
CA ALA A 60 0.87 -17.47 20.97
C ALA A 60 0.83 -18.97 21.25
N ASN A 61 1.31 -19.35 22.43
CA ASN A 61 1.12 -20.69 22.96
C ASN A 61 -0.08 -20.67 23.93
N GLN A 62 -1.16 -21.34 23.56
CA GLN A 62 -2.32 -21.54 24.42
C GLN A 62 -2.46 -23.03 24.73
N ALA A 63 -2.30 -23.40 26.00
CA ALA A 63 -2.31 -24.78 26.50
C ALA A 63 -1.45 -25.77 25.68
N GLY A 64 -0.26 -25.36 25.26
CA GLY A 64 0.65 -26.21 24.48
C GLY A 64 0.33 -26.30 23.00
N VAL A 65 -0.58 -25.47 22.48
CA VAL A 65 -0.94 -25.36 21.06
C VAL A 65 -0.51 -24.00 20.50
N LEU A 66 0.13 -23.99 19.32
CA LEU A 66 0.42 -22.76 18.60
C LEU A 66 -0.87 -22.22 18.01
N VAL A 67 -1.21 -20.96 18.27
CA VAL A 67 -2.39 -20.31 17.71
C VAL A 67 -2.04 -18.98 17.07
N ARG A 68 -2.73 -18.63 15.98
CA ARG A 68 -2.69 -17.27 15.42
C ARG A 68 -3.56 -16.37 16.29
N VAL A 69 -2.97 -15.28 16.78
CA VAL A 69 -3.59 -14.36 17.75
C VAL A 69 -4.70 -13.52 17.10
N ASP A 70 -4.43 -12.94 15.94
CA ASP A 70 -5.42 -12.12 15.25
C ASP A 70 -6.43 -13.00 14.51
N PRO A 71 -7.72 -12.60 14.47
CA PRO A 71 -8.73 -13.29 13.68
C PRO A 71 -8.45 -13.17 12.18
N VAL A 72 -8.90 -14.15 11.41
CA VAL A 72 -8.93 -14.02 9.95
C VAL A 72 -10.03 -13.03 9.54
N VAL A 73 -9.73 -12.12 8.61
CA VAL A 73 -10.72 -11.15 8.14
C VAL A 73 -11.54 -11.73 6.99
N LEU A 74 -12.86 -11.64 7.14
CA LEU A 74 -13.86 -12.01 6.13
C LEU A 74 -14.58 -10.75 5.64
N LEU A 75 -14.67 -10.56 4.32
CA LEU A 75 -15.40 -9.44 3.73
C LEU A 75 -16.78 -9.91 3.25
N ARG A 76 -17.83 -9.11 3.51
CA ARG A 76 -19.21 -9.40 3.06
C ARG A 76 -19.87 -8.16 2.43
N LYS A 77 -20.62 -8.34 1.33
CA LYS A 77 -21.32 -7.24 0.63
C LYS A 77 -22.36 -6.53 1.51
N THR A 78 -23.14 -7.30 2.26
CA THR A 78 -24.22 -6.78 3.11
C THR A 78 -23.88 -7.07 4.57
N ILE A 79 -23.49 -6.04 5.31
CA ILE A 79 -23.43 -6.06 6.77
C ILE A 79 -24.41 -4.99 7.25
N GLU A 80 -25.40 -5.36 8.07
CA GLU A 80 -26.23 -4.37 8.78
C GLU A 80 -25.29 -3.47 9.59
N ASP A 81 -25.37 -2.15 9.36
CA ASP A 81 -24.48 -1.12 9.90
C ASP A 81 -23.96 -1.44 11.32
N GLY A 82 -22.64 -1.65 11.44
CA GLY A 82 -22.00 -1.83 12.74
C GLY A 82 -20.69 -2.62 12.72
N GLU A 83 -19.91 -2.41 13.77
CA GLU A 83 -18.54 -2.87 14.06
C GLU A 83 -18.19 -4.30 13.63
N ALA A 84 -16.89 -4.54 13.47
CA ALA A 84 -16.33 -5.84 13.15
C ALA A 84 -16.80 -6.90 14.15
N LYS A 85 -17.61 -7.86 13.69
CA LYS A 85 -18.14 -8.93 14.54
C LYS A 85 -17.13 -10.06 14.63
N LEU A 86 -16.60 -10.32 15.82
CA LEU A 86 -15.71 -11.45 16.10
C LEU A 86 -16.54 -12.73 16.28
N VAL A 87 -16.24 -13.76 15.48
CA VAL A 87 -16.96 -15.05 15.47
C VAL A 87 -15.97 -16.20 15.68
N PRO A 88 -16.05 -16.96 16.78
CA PRO A 88 -15.23 -18.15 16.99
C PRO A 88 -15.53 -19.27 15.99
N PHE A 89 -14.50 -20.05 15.61
CA PHE A 89 -14.70 -21.26 14.81
C PHE A 89 -15.08 -22.46 15.67
N SER A 90 -16.01 -23.28 15.17
CA SER A 90 -16.46 -24.51 15.81
C SER A 90 -15.35 -25.56 15.81
N GLY A 91 -15.17 -26.27 16.92
CA GLY A 91 -14.16 -27.33 17.05
C GLY A 91 -12.72 -26.82 17.18
N ARG A 92 -12.51 -25.51 17.28
CA ARG A 92 -11.20 -24.89 17.57
C ARG A 92 -11.00 -24.53 19.06
N ALA A 93 -11.91 -24.98 19.92
CA ALA A 93 -11.75 -24.82 21.36
C ALA A 93 -10.57 -25.67 21.85
N ILE A 94 -9.68 -25.05 22.59
CA ILE A 94 -8.62 -25.76 23.31
C ILE A 94 -9.30 -26.41 24.52
N GLU A 95 -9.36 -27.74 24.55
CA GLU A 95 -9.72 -28.49 25.75
C GLU A 95 -8.64 -28.23 26.81
N ALA A 96 -8.87 -27.20 27.64
CA ALA A 96 -8.06 -26.98 28.81
C ALA A 96 -8.23 -28.20 29.72
N GLY A 97 -7.14 -28.92 29.97
CA GLY A 97 -7.12 -30.10 30.82
C GLY A 97 -7.62 -29.77 32.23
N ALA A 98 -8.87 -30.10 32.49
CA ALA A 98 -9.43 -30.32 33.81
C ALA A 98 -10.33 -31.56 33.70
N GLU A 99 -10.04 -32.56 34.52
CA GLU A 99 -10.72 -33.85 34.58
C GLU A 99 -12.25 -33.69 34.62
N ALA A 100 -12.94 -34.42 33.73
CA ALA A 100 -14.34 -34.79 33.79
C ALA A 100 -15.29 -33.81 34.51
N ALA A 101 -15.64 -32.71 33.86
CA ALA A 101 -16.91 -32.03 34.10
C ALA A 101 -17.89 -32.47 33.02
N GLU A 102 -18.97 -33.14 33.45
CA GLU A 102 -20.13 -33.49 32.63
C GLU A 102 -20.53 -32.35 31.71
N ALA A 103 -20.74 -32.67 30.42
CA ALA A 103 -21.35 -31.86 29.37
C ALA A 103 -21.76 -30.44 29.81
N ALA A 104 -20.78 -29.53 29.89
CA ALA A 104 -21.06 -28.13 30.05
C ALA A 104 -21.57 -27.61 28.70
N GLU A 105 -22.88 -27.40 28.61
CA GLU A 105 -23.50 -26.63 27.55
C GLU A 105 -22.68 -25.34 27.31
N ALA A 106 -22.38 -25.06 26.04
CA ALA A 106 -21.69 -23.85 25.64
C ALA A 106 -22.36 -22.63 26.31
N PRO A 107 -21.59 -21.67 26.88
CA PRO A 107 -22.17 -20.50 27.53
C PRO A 107 -23.12 -19.79 26.56
N ALA A 108 -24.39 -19.69 26.94
CA ALA A 108 -25.40 -19.01 26.14
C ALA A 108 -24.96 -17.55 25.89
N GLY A 109 -24.73 -17.20 24.63
CA GLY A 109 -24.44 -15.82 24.20
C GLY A 109 -23.15 -15.60 23.43
N GLN A 110 -22.32 -16.62 23.13
CA GLN A 110 -21.27 -16.44 22.12
C GLN A 110 -21.90 -16.26 20.73
N PRO A 111 -21.52 -15.22 19.96
CA PRO A 111 -21.99 -15.05 18.59
C PRO A 111 -21.45 -16.21 17.73
N THR A 112 -22.29 -17.23 17.56
CA THR A 112 -22.07 -18.32 16.62
C THR A 112 -22.50 -17.85 15.24
N TRP A 113 -21.79 -18.28 14.19
CA TRP A 113 -22.23 -18.00 12.83
C TRP A 113 -23.66 -18.52 12.66
N ASN A 114 -24.57 -17.64 12.25
CA ASN A 114 -26.03 -17.85 12.30
C ASN A 114 -26.56 -18.87 11.27
N GLY A 115 -25.68 -19.59 10.57
CA GLY A 115 -26.07 -20.60 9.59
C GLY A 115 -26.72 -20.02 8.33
N ASP A 116 -26.60 -18.72 8.09
CA ASP A 116 -27.22 -18.06 6.94
C ASP A 116 -26.56 -18.51 5.63
N LEU A 117 -27.15 -19.55 5.04
CA LEU A 117 -26.74 -20.17 3.77
C LEU A 117 -27.13 -19.33 2.55
N LEU A 118 -27.90 -18.25 2.71
CA LEU A 118 -28.49 -17.52 1.58
C LEU A 118 -27.54 -16.51 0.92
N LEU A 119 -26.36 -16.25 1.51
CA LEU A 119 -25.43 -15.22 1.03
C LEU A 119 -23.95 -15.69 1.01
N THR A 120 -23.72 -17.01 0.91
CA THR A 120 -22.36 -17.57 0.76
C THR A 120 -21.65 -17.06 -0.49
N GLU A 121 -22.38 -16.71 -1.56
CA GLU A 121 -21.79 -16.08 -2.77
C GLU A 121 -21.32 -14.63 -2.55
N GLU A 122 -21.57 -14.04 -1.38
CA GLU A 122 -21.20 -12.66 -1.05
C GLU A 122 -20.01 -12.52 -0.09
N VAL A 123 -19.37 -13.62 0.27
CA VAL A 123 -18.27 -13.64 1.25
C VAL A 123 -16.94 -13.85 0.55
N PHE A 124 -15.96 -13.03 0.90
CA PHE A 124 -14.57 -13.17 0.48
C PHE A 124 -13.67 -13.39 1.70
N VAL A 125 -12.93 -14.50 1.70
CA VAL A 125 -11.93 -14.81 2.73
C VAL A 125 -10.63 -14.11 2.36
N THR A 126 -10.14 -13.21 3.22
CA THR A 126 -8.89 -12.47 2.97
C THR A 126 -7.69 -13.14 3.64
N GLY A 127 -6.50 -12.78 3.18
CA GLY A 127 -5.24 -13.20 3.79
C GLY A 127 -4.98 -12.58 5.15
N VAL A 128 -5.67 -11.49 5.53
CA VAL A 128 -5.38 -10.77 6.78
C VAL A 128 -5.71 -11.67 7.97
N GLY A 129 -4.71 -11.97 8.80
CA GLY A 129 -4.88 -12.88 9.95
C GLY A 129 -5.01 -14.36 9.58
N SER A 130 -4.80 -14.73 8.32
CA SER A 130 -4.98 -16.11 7.84
C SER A 130 -3.87 -17.09 8.26
N SER A 131 -2.73 -16.58 8.75
CA SER A 131 -1.47 -17.32 8.95
C SER A 131 -0.67 -17.54 7.65
N THR A 132 0.50 -18.17 7.76
CA THR A 132 1.50 -18.26 6.68
C THR A 132 1.60 -19.67 6.09
N THR A 133 2.23 -19.79 4.93
CA THR A 133 2.62 -21.07 4.30
C THR A 133 3.98 -21.57 4.78
N TYR A 134 4.49 -21.09 5.93
CA TYR A 134 5.81 -21.48 6.41
C TYR A 134 5.72 -22.69 7.37
N PRO A 135 6.63 -23.68 7.29
CA PRO A 135 7.69 -23.84 6.29
C PRO A 135 7.13 -24.12 4.88
N ASP A 136 7.88 -23.70 3.87
CA ASP A 136 7.47 -23.53 2.46
C ASP A 136 6.71 -24.68 1.79
N TYR A 137 6.74 -25.89 2.32
CA TYR A 137 5.99 -27.04 1.79
C TYR A 137 4.54 -27.10 2.27
N LYS A 138 4.15 -26.29 3.27
CA LYS A 138 2.79 -26.29 3.80
C LYS A 138 1.83 -25.63 2.80
N PRO A 139 0.70 -26.28 2.44
CA PRO A 139 -0.38 -25.61 1.73
C PRO A 139 -0.86 -24.36 2.46
N ALA A 140 -1.43 -23.41 1.71
CA ALA A 140 -2.02 -22.21 2.27
C ALA A 140 -3.07 -22.57 3.35
N PRO A 141 -3.15 -21.82 4.47
CA PRO A 141 -4.06 -22.16 5.57
C PRO A 141 -5.53 -22.26 5.14
N PHE A 142 -5.91 -21.49 4.11
CA PHE A 142 -7.24 -21.51 3.53
C PHE A 142 -7.14 -21.70 2.01
N ILE A 143 -7.75 -22.78 1.51
CA ILE A 143 -7.99 -23.03 0.09
C ILE A 143 -9.50 -23.21 -0.06
N VAL A 144 -10.17 -22.15 -0.48
CA VAL A 144 -11.62 -22.00 -0.34
C VAL A 144 -12.29 -22.30 -1.67
N GLY A 145 -13.06 -23.38 -1.72
CA GLY A 145 -14.00 -23.67 -2.80
C GLY A 145 -15.29 -22.88 -2.61
N SER A 146 -15.67 -22.11 -3.63
CA SER A 146 -16.90 -21.31 -3.64
C SER A 146 -17.55 -21.34 -5.02
N GLN A 147 -18.78 -20.85 -5.11
CA GLN A 147 -19.46 -20.59 -6.37
C GLN A 147 -19.62 -19.07 -6.53
N ALA A 148 -19.36 -18.57 -7.73
CA ALA A 148 -19.57 -17.18 -8.08
C ALA A 148 -20.17 -17.09 -9.48
N ASP A 149 -21.35 -16.50 -9.63
CA ASP A 149 -22.08 -16.40 -10.90
C ASP A 149 -22.23 -17.75 -11.63
N GLY A 150 -22.46 -18.83 -10.87
CA GLY A 150 -22.59 -20.19 -11.39
C GLY A 150 -21.26 -20.87 -11.78
N VAL A 151 -20.12 -20.23 -11.56
CA VAL A 151 -18.78 -20.78 -11.83
C VAL A 151 -18.15 -21.32 -10.55
N ASP A 152 -17.60 -22.53 -10.63
CA ASP A 152 -16.82 -23.11 -9.53
C ASP A 152 -15.46 -22.43 -9.41
N MET A 153 -15.25 -21.76 -8.28
CA MET A 153 -14.07 -20.97 -7.97
C MET A 153 -13.26 -21.59 -6.84
N VAL A 154 -11.95 -21.37 -6.88
CA VAL A 154 -11.04 -21.60 -5.76
C VAL A 154 -10.30 -20.30 -5.46
N THR A 155 -10.27 -19.94 -4.17
CA THR A 155 -9.45 -18.85 -3.64
C THR A 155 -8.45 -19.41 -2.65
N VAL A 156 -7.16 -19.30 -2.98
CA VAL A 156 -6.04 -19.67 -2.11
C VAL A 156 -5.61 -18.44 -1.32
N VAL A 157 -5.54 -18.54 0.00
CA VAL A 157 -5.45 -17.38 0.91
C VAL A 157 -4.35 -17.60 1.94
N THR A 158 -3.42 -16.64 2.05
CA THR A 158 -2.33 -16.67 3.03
C THR A 158 -1.76 -15.29 3.35
N GLU A 159 -1.07 -15.18 4.49
CA GLU A 159 -0.10 -14.12 4.76
C GLU A 159 1.29 -14.51 4.24
N GLY A 160 1.81 -13.76 3.27
CA GLY A 160 3.17 -13.92 2.78
C GLY A 160 4.19 -13.22 3.67
N ILE A 161 5.37 -13.82 3.87
CA ILE A 161 6.53 -13.16 4.48
C ILE A 161 7.37 -12.55 3.34
N PHE A 162 7.33 -11.23 3.20
CA PHE A 162 7.99 -10.49 2.13
C PHE A 162 9.27 -9.83 2.63
N SER A 163 10.42 -10.46 2.34
CA SER A 163 11.74 -9.82 2.50
C SER A 163 12.11 -8.92 1.32
N TYR A 164 11.54 -9.20 0.14
CA TYR A 164 11.68 -8.40 -1.07
C TYR A 164 10.42 -7.56 -1.28
N CYS A 165 10.28 -6.51 -0.46
CA CYS A 165 9.17 -5.56 -0.58
C CYS A 165 9.59 -4.14 -0.22
N SER A 166 8.77 -3.18 -0.65
CA SER A 166 8.91 -1.75 -0.36
C SER A 166 7.54 -1.07 -0.40
N PHE A 167 7.51 0.19 0.01
CA PHE A 167 6.42 1.11 -0.28
C PHE A 167 6.91 2.18 -1.28
N LYS A 168 6.12 2.41 -2.33
CA LYS A 168 6.26 3.58 -3.19
C LYS A 168 5.28 4.63 -2.70
N VAL A 169 5.78 5.81 -2.37
CA VAL A 169 4.98 6.91 -1.83
C VAL A 169 4.99 8.07 -2.80
N LYS A 170 3.81 8.56 -3.21
CA LYS A 170 3.65 9.83 -3.92
C LYS A 170 3.18 10.87 -2.91
N ILE A 171 3.90 12.00 -2.85
CA ILE A 171 3.61 13.10 -1.94
C ILE A 171 3.16 14.29 -2.76
N ASP A 172 1.88 14.64 -2.64
CA ASP A 172 1.30 15.76 -3.37
C ASP A 172 1.55 17.07 -2.63
N THR A 173 2.47 17.85 -3.18
CA THR A 173 2.93 19.12 -2.63
C THR A 173 3.57 19.94 -3.75
N ASP A 174 3.51 21.26 -3.62
CA ASP A 174 4.27 22.18 -4.48
C ASP A 174 5.64 22.53 -3.88
N ARG A 175 5.94 22.06 -2.66
CA ARG A 175 7.22 22.32 -1.98
C ARG A 175 8.29 21.33 -2.41
N PHE A 176 9.52 21.82 -2.49
CA PHE A 176 10.68 20.95 -2.60
C PHE A 176 10.87 20.12 -1.32
N LEU A 177 10.90 18.80 -1.48
CA LEU A 177 11.13 17.83 -0.40
C LEU A 177 12.61 17.51 -0.22
N GLY A 178 13.39 17.49 -1.30
CA GLY A 178 14.82 17.22 -1.25
C GLY A 178 15.34 16.64 -2.57
N PRO A 179 16.67 16.54 -2.74
CA PRO A 179 17.24 16.11 -4.02
C PRO A 179 16.89 14.65 -4.33
N GLU A 180 16.74 14.31 -5.61
CA GLU A 180 16.61 12.90 -6.01
C GLU A 180 17.82 12.09 -5.50
N GLN A 181 17.58 10.82 -5.17
CA GLN A 181 18.52 9.90 -4.52
C GLN A 181 18.92 10.25 -3.08
N ALA A 182 18.44 11.37 -2.52
CA ALA A 182 18.69 11.69 -1.13
C ALA A 182 18.14 10.59 -0.20
N ASN A 183 18.91 10.26 0.84
CA ASN A 183 18.46 9.31 1.84
C ASN A 183 17.24 9.84 2.57
N VAL A 184 16.27 8.95 2.80
CA VAL A 184 15.14 9.20 3.68
C VAL A 184 15.42 8.47 4.99
N ARG A 185 15.29 9.18 6.10
CA ARG A 185 15.57 8.67 7.44
C ARG A 185 14.32 8.57 8.29
N CYS A 186 14.21 7.51 9.08
CA CYS A 186 13.25 7.36 10.17
C CYS A 186 14.03 7.05 11.45
N LYS A 187 13.78 7.79 12.54
CA LYS A 187 14.50 7.63 13.82
C LYS A 187 16.04 7.57 13.65
N GLY A 188 16.56 8.36 12.71
CA GLY A 188 17.98 8.46 12.36
C GLY A 188 18.53 7.40 11.40
N GLU A 189 17.85 6.28 11.19
CA GLU A 189 18.27 5.21 10.27
C GLU A 189 17.83 5.53 8.84
N VAL A 190 18.65 5.19 7.84
CA VAL A 190 18.26 5.28 6.43
C VAL A 190 17.27 4.17 6.13
N VAL A 191 16.07 4.52 5.68
CA VAL A 191 14.98 3.57 5.40
C VAL A 191 14.52 3.60 3.96
N GLY A 192 15.16 4.39 3.11
CA GLY A 192 14.78 4.58 1.72
C GLY A 192 15.45 5.80 1.10
N HIS A 193 14.90 6.27 -0.02
CA HIS A 193 15.40 7.44 -0.72
C HIS A 193 14.28 8.21 -1.44
N VAL A 194 14.56 9.49 -1.74
CA VAL A 194 13.77 10.29 -2.68
C VAL A 194 14.02 9.74 -4.07
N THR A 195 12.95 9.39 -4.78
CA THR A 195 13.00 8.85 -6.14
C THR A 195 12.41 9.88 -7.12
N THR A 196 12.33 9.51 -8.39
CA THR A 196 11.99 10.41 -9.49
C THR A 196 10.74 11.22 -9.22
N ALA A 197 10.82 12.52 -9.47
CA ALA A 197 9.65 13.40 -9.45
C ALA A 197 8.80 13.18 -10.70
N GLU A 198 7.49 12.95 -10.53
CA GLU A 198 6.56 12.76 -11.64
C GLU A 198 5.30 13.59 -11.40
N TYR A 199 4.80 14.21 -12.45
CA TYR A 199 3.62 15.10 -12.40
C TYR A 199 3.73 16.19 -11.32
N GLY A 200 4.95 16.68 -11.07
CA GLY A 200 5.19 17.74 -10.09
C GLY A 200 5.19 17.28 -8.62
N SER A 201 5.02 15.99 -8.35
CA SER A 201 5.13 15.42 -7.00
C SER A 201 6.46 14.69 -6.85
N GLN A 202 7.17 14.96 -5.76
CA GLN A 202 8.33 14.13 -5.40
C GLN A 202 7.86 12.84 -4.74
N MET A 203 8.56 11.76 -5.03
CA MET A 203 8.20 10.43 -4.58
C MET A 203 9.26 9.86 -3.66
N LEU A 204 8.86 8.94 -2.77
CA LEU A 204 9.78 8.17 -1.93
C LEU A 204 9.70 6.68 -2.28
N SER A 205 10.84 6.00 -2.22
CA SER A 205 10.91 4.55 -2.15
C SER A 205 11.40 4.16 -0.77
N LEU A 206 10.50 3.57 0.03
CA LEU A 206 10.73 3.24 1.44
C LEU A 206 10.76 1.73 1.65
N GLY A 207 11.69 1.23 2.47
CA GLY A 207 11.94 -0.20 2.63
C GLY A 207 12.80 -0.79 1.51
N GLY A 208 12.69 -2.09 1.30
CA GLY A 208 13.54 -2.83 0.37
C GLY A 208 14.48 -3.79 1.10
N VAL A 209 14.91 -4.84 0.40
CA VAL A 209 15.73 -5.93 0.97
C VAL A 209 17.03 -5.42 1.62
N HIS A 210 17.63 -4.37 1.07
CA HIS A 210 18.84 -3.76 1.62
C HIS A 210 18.59 -3.12 2.98
N HIS A 211 17.51 -2.35 3.14
CA HIS A 211 17.18 -1.72 4.42
C HIS A 211 16.64 -2.71 5.44
N LEU A 212 15.85 -3.71 5.01
CA LEU A 212 15.33 -4.74 5.91
C LEU A 212 16.42 -5.69 6.41
N THR A 213 17.30 -6.16 5.52
CA THR A 213 18.21 -7.28 5.83
C THR A 213 19.68 -7.06 5.47
N GLY A 214 20.00 -6.09 4.61
CA GLY A 214 21.38 -5.83 4.17
C GLY A 214 22.17 -4.88 5.07
N GLY A 215 21.47 -4.04 5.84
CA GLY A 215 22.05 -3.04 6.73
C GLY A 215 22.32 -3.53 8.15
N SER A 216 22.30 -2.59 9.11
CA SER A 216 22.46 -2.93 10.53
C SER A 216 21.19 -3.58 11.11
N LYS A 217 21.31 -4.30 12.24
CA LYS A 217 20.12 -4.81 12.96
C LYS A 217 19.16 -3.69 13.38
N LYS A 218 19.69 -2.50 13.70
CA LYS A 218 18.88 -1.34 14.09
C LYS A 218 18.14 -0.79 12.87
N GLU A 219 18.83 -0.63 11.76
CA GLU A 219 18.25 -0.20 10.48
C GLU A 219 17.10 -1.12 10.06
N GLY A 220 17.34 -2.44 10.02
CA GLY A 220 16.31 -3.42 9.65
C GLY A 220 15.08 -3.36 10.55
N ARG A 221 15.26 -3.24 11.86
CA ARG A 221 14.13 -3.09 12.80
C ARG A 221 13.36 -1.80 12.56
N ILE A 222 14.03 -0.67 12.39
CA ILE A 222 13.40 0.64 12.22
C ILE A 222 12.70 0.74 10.87
N ALA A 223 13.30 0.22 9.80
CA ALA A 223 12.66 0.11 8.48
C ALA A 223 11.39 -0.74 8.57
N ASN A 224 11.45 -1.89 9.25
CA ASN A 224 10.30 -2.78 9.40
C ASN A 224 9.17 -2.16 10.24
N GLU A 225 9.50 -1.48 11.35
CA GLU A 225 8.54 -0.70 12.16
C GLU A 225 7.85 0.39 11.33
N MET A 226 8.63 1.18 10.57
CA MET A 226 8.11 2.24 9.71
C MET A 226 7.20 1.67 8.62
N MET A 227 7.63 0.61 7.95
CA MET A 227 6.86 -0.06 6.91
C MET A 227 5.53 -0.62 7.45
N GLN A 228 5.55 -1.27 8.62
CA GLN A 228 4.34 -1.77 9.26
C GLN A 228 3.36 -0.63 9.60
N ALA A 229 3.86 0.45 10.20
CA ALA A 229 3.03 1.61 10.55
C ALA A 229 2.40 2.23 9.29
N LEU A 230 3.20 2.52 8.27
CA LEU A 230 2.74 3.14 7.03
C LEU A 230 1.75 2.24 6.25
N GLY A 231 2.03 0.92 6.17
CA GLY A 231 1.14 -0.07 5.58
C GLY A 231 -0.18 -0.20 6.33
N ASN A 232 -0.20 0.03 7.64
CA ASN A 232 -1.40 0.04 8.46
C ASN A 232 -2.04 1.43 8.58
N LYS A 233 -1.77 2.32 7.61
CA LYS A 233 -2.37 3.66 7.49
C LYS A 233 -2.08 4.58 8.68
N GLN A 234 -1.01 4.31 9.42
CA GLN A 234 -0.54 5.16 10.51
C GLN A 234 0.43 6.22 9.98
N ALA A 235 0.52 7.34 10.69
CA ALA A 235 1.46 8.41 10.37
C ALA A 235 2.90 7.99 10.70
N VAL A 236 3.85 8.37 9.85
CA VAL A 236 5.28 8.17 10.06
C VAL A 236 6.05 9.47 9.87
N GLU A 237 7.01 9.71 10.76
CA GLU A 237 7.91 10.86 10.70
C GLU A 237 9.20 10.48 9.96
N LEU A 238 9.58 11.33 9.01
CA LEU A 238 10.73 11.15 8.14
C LEU A 238 11.56 12.43 8.03
N THR A 239 12.86 12.28 7.78
CA THR A 239 13.74 13.41 7.40
C THR A 239 14.48 13.05 6.13
N ILE A 240 14.56 13.99 5.19
CA ILE A 240 15.34 13.82 3.97
C ILE A 240 16.70 14.49 4.14
N ASP A 241 17.78 13.77 3.83
CA ASP A 241 19.14 14.32 3.87
C ASP A 241 19.26 15.50 2.88
N GLY A 242 19.57 16.69 3.39
CA GLY A 242 19.62 17.93 2.58
C GLY A 242 18.25 18.42 2.11
N GLY A 243 17.17 17.95 2.72
CA GLY A 243 15.80 18.29 2.36
C GLY A 243 14.89 18.58 3.57
N SER A 244 13.62 18.24 3.43
CA SER A 244 12.54 18.56 4.35
C SER A 244 12.34 17.49 5.44
N GLN A 245 11.73 17.91 6.55
CA GLN A 245 11.10 17.04 7.53
C GLN A 245 9.66 16.76 7.12
N LEU A 246 9.22 15.51 7.23
CA LEU A 246 7.92 15.05 6.74
C LEU A 246 7.16 14.27 7.81
N VAL A 247 5.85 14.49 7.88
CA VAL A 247 4.91 13.52 8.44
C VAL A 247 4.01 13.07 7.32
N ILE A 248 4.00 11.76 7.03
CA ILE A 248 3.19 11.19 5.95
C ILE A 248 2.28 10.10 6.50
N GLN A 249 1.08 10.00 5.92
CA GLN A 249 0.08 8.99 6.26
C GLN A 249 -0.77 8.69 5.02
N ALA A 250 -1.00 7.41 4.73
CA ALA A 250 -1.81 7.03 3.57
C ALA A 250 -3.17 7.76 3.55
N GLY A 251 -3.50 8.40 2.43
CA GLY A 251 -4.77 9.09 2.20
C GLY A 251 -4.92 10.43 2.92
N HIS A 252 -3.87 10.96 3.55
CA HIS A 252 -3.89 12.25 4.24
C HIS A 252 -2.89 13.21 3.61
N ALA A 253 -3.17 14.51 3.74
CA ALA A 253 -2.24 15.55 3.34
C ALA A 253 -0.90 15.39 4.07
N PRO A 254 0.24 15.50 3.37
CA PRO A 254 1.54 15.46 4.02
C PRO A 254 1.77 16.73 4.86
N ILE A 255 2.51 16.60 5.96
CA ILE A 255 3.01 17.74 6.73
C ILE A 255 4.49 17.92 6.36
N VAL A 256 4.84 19.06 5.77
CA VAL A 256 6.20 19.40 5.33
C VAL A 256 6.72 20.53 6.21
N ASN A 257 7.82 20.27 6.93
CA ASN A 257 8.43 21.23 7.87
C ASN A 257 7.42 21.85 8.86
N GLY A 258 6.47 21.03 9.33
CA GLY A 258 5.43 21.45 10.28
C GLY A 258 4.18 22.09 9.67
N VAL A 259 4.13 22.24 8.33
CA VAL A 259 2.97 22.82 7.63
C VAL A 259 2.22 21.73 6.88
N ALA A 260 0.92 21.61 7.14
CA ALA A 260 0.06 20.67 6.41
C ALA A 260 -0.23 21.21 5.00
N GLU A 261 0.15 20.45 3.98
CA GLU A 261 -0.07 20.80 2.58
C GLU A 261 -1.56 20.76 2.24
N GLN A 262 -2.01 21.68 1.39
CA GLN A 262 -3.43 21.80 1.05
C GLN A 262 -3.72 21.37 -0.38
N ARG A 263 -2.82 21.69 -1.31
CA ARG A 263 -3.02 21.57 -2.75
C ARG A 263 -1.77 21.11 -3.46
N MET A 264 -1.95 20.30 -4.50
CA MET A 264 -0.93 20.10 -5.53
C MET A 264 -1.14 21.07 -6.70
N ARG A 265 -0.04 21.50 -7.32
CA ARG A 265 -0.07 22.40 -8.49
C ARG A 265 -0.97 21.88 -9.61
N VAL A 266 -1.68 22.81 -10.26
CA VAL A 266 -2.52 22.53 -11.45
C VAL A 266 -1.71 22.05 -12.66
N GLY A 267 -0.42 22.35 -12.67
CA GLY A 267 0.56 22.00 -13.68
C GLY A 267 1.81 22.86 -13.52
N CYS A 268 2.81 22.68 -14.40
CA CYS A 268 3.95 23.59 -14.44
C CYS A 268 3.51 25.03 -14.80
N GLY A 269 4.35 26.03 -14.56
CA GLY A 269 4.01 27.43 -14.81
C GLY A 269 3.58 27.71 -16.25
N SER A 270 4.21 27.05 -17.23
CA SER A 270 3.79 27.12 -18.63
C SER A 270 2.38 26.55 -18.88
N ALA A 271 2.02 25.47 -18.22
CA ALA A 271 0.69 24.86 -18.37
C ALA A 271 -0.39 25.76 -17.75
N ALA A 272 -0.15 26.26 -16.53
CA ALA A 272 -1.03 27.20 -15.86
C ALA A 272 -1.28 28.44 -16.72
N ILE A 273 -0.24 29.04 -17.31
CA ILE A 273 -0.40 30.15 -18.27
C ILE A 273 -1.32 29.77 -19.43
N GLY A 274 -1.08 28.61 -20.06
CA GLY A 274 -1.89 28.17 -21.19
C GLY A 274 -3.37 27.97 -20.84
N ILE A 275 -3.65 27.35 -19.69
CA ILE A 275 -5.01 27.07 -19.21
C ILE A 275 -5.80 28.37 -18.95
N PHE A 276 -5.16 29.36 -18.34
CA PHE A 276 -5.83 30.59 -17.89
C PHE A 276 -5.66 31.79 -18.83
N ALA A 277 -4.89 31.67 -19.92
CA ALA A 277 -4.55 32.75 -20.86
C ALA A 277 -5.74 33.63 -21.29
N ARG A 278 -6.86 33.01 -21.69
CA ARG A 278 -8.06 33.74 -22.14
C ARG A 278 -8.69 34.59 -21.03
N GLN A 279 -8.53 34.18 -19.78
CA GLN A 279 -9.07 34.90 -18.63
C GLN A 279 -8.18 36.08 -18.24
N PHE A 280 -6.86 35.94 -18.40
CA PHE A 280 -5.91 37.03 -18.22
C PHE A 280 -6.03 38.11 -19.31
N PHE A 281 -6.46 37.74 -20.51
CA PHE A 281 -6.59 38.65 -21.65
C PHE A 281 -7.44 39.88 -21.31
N GLY A 282 -6.86 41.07 -21.50
CA GLY A 282 -7.47 42.36 -21.17
C GLY A 282 -7.38 42.74 -19.69
N GLN A 283 -7.17 41.77 -18.79
CA GLN A 283 -7.03 42.01 -17.34
C GLN A 283 -5.59 42.34 -16.94
N ALA A 284 -4.61 41.69 -17.58
CA ALA A 284 -3.18 41.94 -17.41
C ALA A 284 -2.50 42.13 -18.76
N ASP A 285 -1.43 42.90 -18.78
CA ASP A 285 -0.61 43.09 -19.98
C ASP A 285 0.51 42.05 -20.05
N GLU A 286 0.97 41.55 -18.90
CA GLU A 286 1.85 40.38 -18.78
C GLU A 286 1.47 39.52 -17.57
N VAL A 287 1.68 38.22 -17.67
CA VAL A 287 1.54 37.28 -16.57
C VAL A 287 2.76 36.35 -16.53
N VAL A 288 3.39 36.26 -15.37
CA VAL A 288 4.44 35.27 -15.09
C VAL A 288 3.91 34.31 -14.05
N VAL A 289 3.90 33.02 -14.40
CA VAL A 289 3.59 31.94 -13.44
C VAL A 289 4.90 31.29 -13.03
N VAL A 290 5.29 31.53 -11.78
CA VAL A 290 6.54 31.07 -11.17
C VAL A 290 6.40 29.58 -10.82
N ASP A 291 7.40 28.81 -11.25
CA ASP A 291 7.50 27.37 -11.04
C ASP A 291 8.97 26.96 -11.09
N ASP A 292 9.38 26.08 -10.19
CA ASP A 292 10.76 25.58 -10.06
C ASP A 292 11.25 24.84 -11.30
N HIS A 293 10.34 24.11 -11.96
CA HIS A 293 10.65 23.37 -13.17
C HIS A 293 10.53 24.25 -14.42
N ILE A 294 9.35 24.79 -14.71
CA ILE A 294 9.07 25.58 -15.92
C ILE A 294 8.24 26.80 -15.56
N THR A 295 8.92 27.94 -15.40
CA THR A 295 8.25 29.23 -15.29
C THR A 295 7.68 29.66 -16.64
N GLY A 296 6.42 30.11 -16.63
CA GLY A 296 5.71 30.58 -17.81
C GLY A 296 5.76 32.10 -17.93
N VAL A 297 5.77 32.63 -19.16
CA VAL A 297 5.55 34.05 -19.47
C VAL A 297 4.51 34.20 -20.59
N LEU A 298 3.39 34.89 -20.33
CA LEU A 298 2.18 34.83 -21.15
C LEU A 298 2.34 35.43 -22.53
N THR A 299 2.84 36.67 -22.66
CA THR A 299 2.88 37.34 -23.97
C THR A 299 3.81 36.66 -24.96
N GLU A 300 4.89 36.04 -24.47
CA GLU A 300 5.77 35.24 -25.30
C GLU A 300 5.22 33.86 -25.65
N HIS A 301 4.46 33.26 -24.71
CA HIS A 301 3.90 31.92 -24.83
C HIS A 301 2.93 31.83 -26.02
N GLN A 302 2.79 30.63 -26.58
CA GLN A 302 1.92 30.40 -27.74
C GLN A 302 0.47 30.85 -27.47
N ALA A 303 -0.01 30.70 -26.23
CA ALA A 303 -1.34 31.15 -25.83
C ALA A 303 -1.52 32.68 -25.95
N GLY A 304 -0.55 33.47 -25.49
CA GLY A 304 -0.58 34.93 -25.64
C GLY A 304 -0.52 35.36 -27.10
N ARG A 305 0.32 34.69 -27.91
CA ARG A 305 0.39 34.93 -29.36
C ARG A 305 -0.92 34.62 -30.09
N CYS A 306 -1.59 33.51 -29.76
CA CYS A 306 -2.89 33.16 -30.33
C CYS A 306 -3.99 34.15 -29.94
N LEU A 307 -3.83 34.86 -28.82
CA LEU A 307 -4.73 35.92 -28.36
C LEU A 307 -4.32 37.31 -28.90
N ASP A 308 -3.31 37.38 -29.77
CA ASP A 308 -2.74 38.61 -30.32
C ASP A 308 -2.35 39.62 -29.22
N MET A 309 -1.81 39.11 -28.10
CA MET A 309 -1.33 39.97 -27.02
C MET A 309 -0.07 40.71 -27.45
N LYS A 310 -0.03 42.01 -27.15
CA LYS A 310 1.17 42.83 -27.33
C LYS A 310 2.30 42.27 -26.45
N SER A 311 3.48 42.08 -27.04
CA SER A 311 4.69 41.70 -26.29
C SER A 311 4.98 42.73 -25.21
N SER A 312 5.27 42.27 -23.99
CA SER A 312 5.65 43.12 -22.87
C SER A 312 7.11 43.61 -22.95
N GLY A 313 7.95 42.92 -23.73
CA GLY A 313 9.40 43.15 -23.75
C GLY A 313 10.12 42.64 -22.50
N ILE A 314 9.46 41.85 -21.64
CA ILE A 314 10.07 41.32 -20.40
C ILE A 314 11.27 40.43 -20.69
N LYS A 315 12.33 40.58 -19.89
CA LYS A 315 13.55 39.77 -19.93
C LYS A 315 13.62 38.95 -18.67
N MET A 316 13.56 37.63 -18.82
CA MET A 316 13.61 36.69 -17.70
C MET A 316 15.01 36.13 -17.51
N ARG A 317 15.37 35.88 -16.25
CA ARG A 317 16.49 35.03 -15.88
C ARG A 317 16.25 33.60 -16.36
N GLY A 318 17.33 32.83 -16.50
CA GLY A 318 17.28 31.37 -16.70
C GLY A 318 17.35 30.98 -18.18
N ARG A 319 17.13 29.69 -18.46
CA ARG A 319 17.27 29.13 -19.80
C ARG A 319 15.93 29.10 -20.52
N LYS A 320 15.79 29.95 -21.55
CA LYS A 320 14.67 29.89 -22.48
C LYS A 320 14.70 28.59 -23.28
N SER A 321 13.62 27.81 -23.23
CA SER A 321 13.47 26.58 -24.03
C SER A 321 12.68 26.82 -25.30
N THR A 322 11.49 27.37 -25.14
CA THR A 322 10.61 27.83 -26.22
C THR A 322 10.04 29.19 -25.79
N PRO A 323 9.48 30.01 -26.70
CA PRO A 323 8.86 31.28 -26.32
C PRO A 323 7.89 31.12 -25.14
N GLY A 324 8.09 31.93 -24.09
CA GLY A 324 7.29 31.88 -22.86
C GLY A 324 7.52 30.70 -21.93
N ARG A 325 8.56 29.87 -22.15
CA ARG A 325 8.92 28.73 -21.28
C ARG A 325 10.38 28.83 -20.83
N TYR A 326 10.59 29.01 -19.53
CA TYR A 326 11.88 29.23 -18.92
C TYR A 326 12.19 28.18 -17.87
N PHE A 327 13.34 27.53 -18.00
CA PHE A 327 13.89 26.59 -17.03
C PHE A 327 14.91 27.28 -16.12
N GLN A 328 15.07 26.78 -14.90
CA GLN A 328 16.14 27.19 -13.99
C GLN A 328 16.17 28.71 -13.76
N VAL A 329 15.00 29.31 -13.56
CA VAL A 329 14.89 30.74 -13.19
C VAL A 329 15.38 30.97 -11.75
N ALA A 330 15.20 29.96 -10.91
CA ALA A 330 15.60 29.87 -9.50
C ALA A 330 15.89 28.40 -9.15
N ASN A 331 16.46 28.11 -7.98
CA ASN A 331 16.64 26.73 -7.52
C ASN A 331 15.34 26.21 -6.89
N PRO A 332 15.12 24.90 -6.80
CA PRO A 332 14.03 24.32 -6.00
C PRO A 332 14.15 24.69 -4.51
N GLY A 333 13.02 24.91 -3.86
CA GLY A 333 12.94 25.34 -2.47
C GLY A 333 11.51 25.40 -1.90
N THR A 334 11.33 26.21 -0.86
CA THR A 334 10.06 26.31 -0.11
C THR A 334 9.36 27.66 -0.28
N GLY A 335 9.87 28.52 -1.15
CA GLY A 335 9.34 29.83 -1.52
C GLY A 335 8.35 29.76 -2.70
N TRP A 336 8.38 30.78 -3.56
CA TRP A 336 7.40 30.96 -4.64
C TRP A 336 7.39 29.80 -5.65
N GLY A 337 6.24 29.15 -5.85
CA GLY A 337 6.08 28.10 -6.88
C GLY A 337 7.10 26.96 -6.77
N GLY A 338 7.44 26.57 -5.53
CA GLY A 338 8.41 25.52 -5.25
C GLY A 338 9.87 25.92 -5.41
N THR A 339 10.18 27.22 -5.52
CA THR A 339 11.56 27.73 -5.68
C THR A 339 12.18 28.17 -4.35
N ASP A 340 13.46 28.56 -4.35
CA ASP A 340 14.17 29.14 -3.20
C ASP A 340 14.00 30.65 -3.04
N ILE A 341 13.17 31.31 -3.89
CA ILE A 341 12.99 32.76 -3.87
C ILE A 341 11.78 33.20 -3.02
N ALA A 342 11.97 34.32 -2.31
CA ALA A 342 10.91 35.00 -1.57
C ALA A 342 10.31 36.19 -2.35
N ASP A 343 11.11 36.84 -3.18
CA ASP A 343 10.69 37.96 -4.05
C ASP A 343 10.52 37.45 -5.49
N PRO A 344 9.29 37.45 -6.05
CA PRO A 344 9.05 36.99 -7.41
C PRO A 344 9.73 37.87 -8.47
N LEU A 345 10.08 39.13 -8.17
CA LEU A 345 10.74 40.01 -9.14
C LEU A 345 12.21 39.65 -9.37
N SER A 346 12.85 38.86 -8.48
CA SER A 346 14.27 38.51 -8.60
C SER A 346 14.61 37.66 -9.84
N ILE A 347 13.60 37.08 -10.48
CA ILE A 347 13.74 36.31 -11.73
C ILE A 347 13.54 37.16 -13.00
N ILE A 348 13.31 38.47 -12.86
CA ILE A 348 13.18 39.41 -13.98
C ILE A 348 14.48 40.23 -14.08
N GLU A 349 15.11 40.21 -15.24
CA GLU A 349 16.35 40.97 -15.53
C GLU A 349 16.06 42.41 -16.00
N GLY A 350 14.82 42.68 -16.39
CA GLY A 350 14.33 43.99 -16.81
C GLY A 350 13.40 43.89 -18.02
N TRP A 351 13.32 44.98 -18.78
CA TRP A 351 12.49 45.09 -19.97
C TRP A 351 13.30 45.59 -21.18
N ASP A 352 12.76 45.36 -22.37
CA ASP A 352 13.18 46.05 -23.59
C ASP A 352 12.47 47.40 -23.67
N GLU A 353 13.23 48.49 -23.51
CA GLU A 353 12.74 49.87 -23.54
C GLU A 353 12.07 50.25 -24.86
N ALA A 354 12.38 49.55 -25.97
CA ALA A 354 11.73 49.79 -27.26
C ALA A 354 10.34 49.15 -27.37
N VAL A 355 9.99 48.23 -26.44
CA VAL A 355 8.76 47.43 -26.49
C VAL A 355 7.84 47.73 -25.30
N ALA A 356 8.42 47.81 -24.10
CA ALA A 356 7.70 48.08 -22.85
C ALA A 356 7.19 49.53 -22.77
N TRP A 357 6.27 49.80 -21.85
CA TRP A 357 5.69 51.14 -21.65
C TRP A 357 5.36 51.41 -20.17
N PRO A 358 5.43 52.67 -19.71
CA PRO A 358 4.91 53.06 -18.41
C PRO A 358 3.43 52.71 -18.26
N GLY A 359 3.04 52.15 -17.13
CA GLY A 359 1.68 51.69 -16.84
C GLY A 359 1.39 50.24 -17.25
N LEU A 360 2.38 49.50 -17.79
CA LEU A 360 2.24 48.07 -18.06
C LEU A 360 1.88 47.30 -16.79
N ARG A 361 0.80 46.50 -16.87
CA ARG A 361 0.24 45.74 -15.75
C ARG A 361 0.75 44.30 -15.72
N LEU A 362 1.43 43.93 -14.65
CA LEU A 362 2.07 42.62 -14.47
C LEU A 362 1.45 41.84 -13.31
N LEU A 363 1.03 40.60 -13.58
CA LEU A 363 0.72 39.62 -12.54
C LEU A 363 1.89 38.65 -12.38
N MET A 364 2.38 38.51 -11.15
CA MET A 364 3.23 37.40 -10.73
C MET A 364 2.36 36.44 -9.90
N THR A 365 2.35 35.14 -10.21
CA THR A 365 1.61 34.14 -9.40
C THR A 365 2.29 32.77 -9.39
N SER A 366 2.00 31.90 -8.42
CA SER A 366 2.42 30.49 -8.41
C SER A 366 1.44 29.60 -9.18
N THR A 367 1.85 28.36 -9.42
CA THR A 367 1.04 27.29 -10.02
C THR A 367 -0.16 26.86 -9.16
N THR A 368 -0.16 27.22 -7.88
CA THR A 368 -1.25 26.97 -6.92
C THR A 368 -2.15 28.19 -6.68
N GLY A 369 -1.73 29.38 -7.13
CA GLY A 369 -2.36 30.65 -6.79
C GLY A 369 -2.17 31.09 -5.34
N GLU A 370 -1.44 30.32 -4.51
CA GLU A 370 -1.16 30.67 -3.11
C GLU A 370 -0.24 31.88 -2.98
N HIS A 371 0.65 32.05 -3.95
CA HIS A 371 1.45 33.26 -4.08
C HIS A 371 0.92 34.07 -5.26
N ALA A 372 0.63 35.36 -5.04
CA ALA A 372 0.27 36.28 -6.11
C ALA A 372 0.53 37.73 -5.72
N SER A 373 1.12 38.49 -6.64
CA SER A 373 1.42 39.92 -6.49
C SER A 373 1.17 40.65 -7.80
N TRP A 374 0.73 41.90 -7.67
CA TRP A 374 0.35 42.74 -8.80
C TRP A 374 1.26 43.97 -8.88
N TYR A 375 1.76 44.25 -10.07
CA TYR A 375 2.69 45.34 -10.30
C TYR A 375 2.27 46.20 -11.49
N VAL A 376 2.63 47.47 -11.44
CA VAL A 376 2.51 48.39 -12.56
C VAL A 376 3.89 49.01 -12.81
N LEU A 377 4.34 49.01 -14.07
CA LEU A 377 5.60 49.66 -14.42
C LEU A 377 5.47 51.18 -14.27
N ASP A 378 6.44 51.81 -13.61
CA ASP A 378 6.53 53.26 -13.52
C ASP A 378 7.12 53.89 -14.80
N GLU A 379 7.36 55.20 -14.78
CA GLU A 379 7.98 55.96 -15.88
C GLU A 379 9.40 55.49 -16.22
N SER A 380 10.08 54.83 -15.29
CA SER A 380 11.43 54.25 -15.47
C SER A 380 11.37 52.76 -15.80
N LEU A 381 10.18 52.22 -16.11
CA LEU A 381 9.92 50.81 -16.38
C LEU A 381 10.28 49.87 -15.21
N VAL A 382 10.21 50.38 -13.99
CA VAL A 382 10.42 49.60 -12.77
C VAL A 382 9.06 49.12 -12.25
N PRO A 383 8.88 47.82 -11.95
CA PRO A 383 7.64 47.31 -11.39
C PRO A 383 7.44 47.84 -9.97
N VAL A 384 6.34 48.57 -9.76
CA VAL A 384 5.89 49.04 -8.45
C VAL A 384 4.69 48.22 -8.03
N GLU A 385 4.75 47.64 -6.84
CA GLU A 385 3.64 46.84 -6.29
C GLU A 385 2.40 47.73 -6.10
N ALA A 386 1.26 47.22 -6.53
CA ALA A 386 -0.01 47.91 -6.47
C ALA A 386 -1.13 46.97 -6.00
N GLU A 387 -2.26 47.53 -5.59
CA GLU A 387 -3.41 46.73 -5.18
C GLU A 387 -3.92 45.89 -6.37
N MET A 388 -4.00 44.57 -6.17
CA MET A 388 -4.46 43.64 -7.21
C MET A 388 -5.94 43.87 -7.52
N PRO A 389 -6.30 44.17 -8.78
CA PRO A 389 -7.69 44.33 -9.17
C PRO A 389 -8.51 43.07 -8.89
N GLU A 390 -9.75 43.27 -8.45
CA GLU A 390 -10.66 42.19 -8.07
C GLU A 390 -10.93 41.18 -9.22
N ALA A 391 -10.92 41.65 -10.48
CA ALA A 391 -11.04 40.76 -11.63
C ALA A 391 -9.83 39.81 -11.80
N VAL A 392 -8.63 40.27 -11.45
CA VAL A 392 -7.39 39.47 -11.48
C VAL A 392 -7.35 38.51 -10.31
N ARG A 393 -7.74 38.97 -9.11
CA ARG A 393 -7.84 38.15 -7.90
C ARG A 393 -8.71 36.90 -8.11
N ARG A 394 -9.88 37.06 -8.72
CA ARG A 394 -10.76 35.93 -9.06
C ARG A 394 -10.12 34.90 -9.99
N ILE A 395 -9.19 35.31 -10.86
CA ILE A 395 -8.48 34.38 -11.74
C ILE A 395 -7.43 33.61 -10.93
N VAL A 396 -6.71 34.28 -10.04
CA VAL A 396 -5.75 33.64 -9.11
C VAL A 396 -6.46 32.62 -8.21
N GLU A 397 -7.59 32.97 -7.63
CA GLU A 397 -8.41 32.05 -6.82
C GLU A 397 -8.84 30.83 -7.65
N ARG A 398 -9.20 31.03 -8.92
CA ARG A 398 -9.58 29.96 -9.85
C ARG A 398 -8.43 29.04 -10.21
N ILE A 399 -7.18 29.52 -10.24
CA ILE A 399 -6.01 28.63 -10.35
C ILE A 399 -6.05 27.62 -9.20
N GLY A 400 -6.26 28.12 -7.97
CA GLY A 400 -6.41 27.31 -6.77
C GLY A 400 -7.62 26.37 -6.80
N GLU A 401 -8.76 26.79 -7.36
CA GLU A 401 -9.96 25.93 -7.52
C GLU A 401 -9.72 24.73 -8.43
N ASN A 402 -8.77 24.83 -9.37
CA ASN A 402 -8.40 23.74 -10.29
C ASN A 402 -7.21 22.91 -9.77
N CYS A 403 -6.70 23.22 -8.59
CA CYS A 403 -5.72 22.38 -7.91
C CYS A 403 -6.42 21.24 -7.16
N GLU A 404 -5.85 20.04 -7.23
CA GLU A 404 -6.36 18.91 -6.45
C GLU A 404 -5.89 18.99 -4.99
N PRO A 405 -6.69 18.50 -4.02
CA PRO A 405 -6.26 18.40 -2.63
C PRO A 405 -4.97 17.58 -2.48
N SER A 406 -4.05 18.06 -1.65
CA SER A 406 -2.83 17.33 -1.32
C SER A 406 -3.11 16.02 -0.59
N LEU A 407 -2.54 14.93 -1.08
CA LEU A 407 -2.66 13.58 -0.51
C LEU A 407 -1.32 12.85 -0.55
N THR A 408 -1.09 11.99 0.44
CA THR A 408 -0.02 10.99 0.42
C THR A 408 -0.59 9.67 -0.09
N SER A 409 -0.18 9.25 -1.28
CA SER A 409 -0.52 7.91 -1.80
C SER A 409 0.56 6.91 -1.38
N VAL A 410 0.14 5.74 -0.90
CA VAL A 410 1.05 4.68 -0.46
C VAL A 410 0.70 3.38 -1.19
N LEU A 411 1.62 2.90 -2.01
CA LEU A 411 1.49 1.62 -2.71
C LEU A 411 2.45 0.61 -2.09
N PHE A 412 1.93 -0.56 -1.72
CA PHE A 412 2.74 -1.72 -1.33
C PHE A 412 3.27 -2.41 -2.59
N LEU A 413 4.58 -2.66 -2.63
CA LEU A 413 5.22 -3.45 -3.68
C LEU A 413 5.87 -4.68 -3.06
N GLY A 414 5.53 -5.87 -3.52
CA GLY A 414 6.00 -7.13 -2.94
C GLY A 414 6.33 -8.18 -3.99
N GLY A 415 7.49 -8.82 -3.85
CA GLY A 415 7.87 -10.00 -4.63
C GLY A 415 7.42 -11.29 -3.94
N ALA A 416 6.39 -11.95 -4.47
CA ALA A 416 5.94 -13.26 -4.00
C ALA A 416 6.86 -14.38 -4.55
N GLY A 417 7.74 -14.88 -3.67
CA GLY A 417 8.82 -15.82 -3.97
C GLY A 417 8.39 -17.30 -4.12
N GLY A 418 9.38 -18.20 -4.21
CA GLY A 418 9.16 -19.65 -4.35
C GLY A 418 8.39 -20.28 -3.19
N SER A 419 8.69 -19.87 -1.96
CA SER A 419 8.07 -20.34 -0.72
C SER A 419 6.55 -20.14 -0.70
N LEU A 420 6.12 -18.93 -1.05
CA LEU A 420 4.71 -18.56 -1.10
C LEU A 420 3.97 -19.34 -2.19
N ARG A 421 4.60 -19.50 -3.36
CA ARG A 421 4.00 -20.23 -4.48
C ARG A 421 3.85 -21.72 -4.20
N ALA A 422 4.77 -22.32 -3.45
CA ALA A 422 4.68 -23.74 -3.05
C ALA A 422 3.49 -24.01 -2.12
N GLY A 423 3.08 -23.03 -1.30
CA GLY A 423 1.83 -23.12 -0.55
C GLY A 423 0.56 -23.05 -1.39
N VAL A 424 0.65 -22.62 -2.66
CA VAL A 424 -0.49 -22.55 -3.58
C VAL A 424 -0.58 -23.80 -4.45
N THR A 425 0.56 -24.28 -4.96
CA THR A 425 0.65 -25.40 -5.91
C THR A 425 1.93 -26.20 -5.71
N GLU A 426 1.88 -27.48 -6.02
CA GLU A 426 3.03 -28.37 -6.07
C GLU A 426 4.08 -27.95 -7.13
N ASN A 427 3.66 -27.23 -8.18
CA ASN A 427 4.55 -26.73 -9.23
C ASN A 427 4.52 -25.18 -9.34
N PRO A 428 5.36 -24.47 -8.55
CA PRO A 428 5.34 -23.00 -8.42
C PRO A 428 5.37 -22.19 -9.72
N VAL A 429 6.01 -22.69 -10.78
CA VAL A 429 6.09 -21.95 -12.05
C VAL A 429 4.76 -21.92 -12.79
N LEU A 430 3.90 -22.93 -12.61
CA LEU A 430 2.58 -22.98 -13.25
C LEU A 430 1.65 -21.90 -12.71
N LEU A 431 1.72 -21.59 -11.41
CA LEU A 431 1.00 -20.45 -10.84
C LEU A 431 1.43 -19.15 -11.51
N THR A 432 2.75 -18.89 -11.58
CA THR A 432 3.27 -17.68 -12.21
C THR A 432 2.79 -17.56 -13.66
N ARG A 433 2.89 -18.64 -14.46
CA ARG A 433 2.41 -18.65 -15.86
C ARG A 433 0.91 -18.41 -15.95
N SER A 434 0.12 -19.01 -15.06
CA SER A 434 -1.34 -18.87 -15.05
C SER A 434 -1.78 -17.45 -14.70
N ILE A 435 -1.08 -16.77 -13.79
CA ILE A 435 -1.27 -15.34 -13.53
C ILE A 435 -0.98 -14.53 -14.79
N LYS A 436 0.17 -14.77 -15.47
CA LYS A 436 0.52 -14.03 -16.70
C LYS A 436 -0.43 -14.31 -17.86
N ASN A 437 -1.07 -15.47 -17.89
CA ASN A 437 -2.10 -15.84 -18.85
C ASN A 437 -3.51 -15.40 -18.43
N ALA A 438 -3.64 -14.55 -17.40
CA ALA A 438 -4.90 -14.02 -16.89
C ALA A 438 -5.90 -15.08 -16.38
N LEU A 439 -5.43 -16.29 -16.05
CA LEU A 439 -6.25 -17.37 -15.48
C LEU A 439 -6.40 -17.25 -13.96
N VAL A 440 -5.47 -16.55 -13.32
CA VAL A 440 -5.44 -16.36 -11.86
C VAL A 440 -5.44 -14.86 -11.56
N ASN A 441 -6.40 -14.42 -10.76
CA ASN A 441 -6.44 -13.07 -10.23
C ASN A 441 -5.72 -13.00 -8.88
N VAL A 442 -5.03 -11.88 -8.64
CA VAL A 442 -4.22 -11.66 -7.43
C VAL A 442 -4.77 -10.45 -6.69
N THR A 443 -5.06 -10.63 -5.41
CA THR A 443 -5.43 -9.55 -4.50
C THR A 443 -4.54 -9.55 -3.26
N CYS A 444 -4.56 -8.43 -2.53
CA CYS A 444 -3.94 -8.28 -1.22
C CYS A 444 -5.00 -7.78 -0.23
N GLY A 445 -5.46 -8.62 0.69
CA GLY A 445 -6.52 -8.24 1.62
C GLY A 445 -7.85 -7.97 0.91
N GLY A 446 -8.08 -8.60 -0.25
CA GLY A 446 -9.21 -8.29 -1.13
C GLY A 446 -9.03 -7.03 -1.99
N ALA A 447 -7.97 -6.23 -1.77
CA ALA A 447 -7.62 -5.14 -2.66
C ALA A 447 -7.02 -5.70 -3.96
N PRO A 448 -7.51 -5.30 -5.13
CA PRO A 448 -6.97 -5.73 -6.41
C PRO A 448 -5.51 -5.31 -6.58
N ALA A 449 -4.63 -6.25 -6.92
CA ALA A 449 -3.23 -6.00 -7.13
C ALA A 449 -2.88 -5.92 -8.63
N TYR A 450 -2.00 -5.00 -8.98
CA TYR A 450 -1.36 -4.97 -10.30
C TYR A 450 -0.12 -5.87 -10.29
N VAL A 451 -0.07 -6.85 -11.18
CA VAL A 451 1.06 -7.76 -11.33
C VAL A 451 1.97 -7.26 -12.45
N TRP A 452 3.19 -6.89 -12.09
CA TRP A 452 4.18 -6.34 -13.05
C TRP A 452 4.57 -7.36 -14.13
N PRO A 453 4.97 -6.92 -15.33
CA PRO A 453 5.46 -7.82 -16.36
C PRO A 453 6.78 -8.48 -15.96
N GLY A 454 7.16 -9.56 -16.67
CA GLY A 454 8.43 -10.27 -16.45
C GLY A 454 8.32 -11.46 -15.48
N GLY A 455 9.49 -11.93 -15.02
CA GLY A 455 9.61 -13.15 -14.21
C GLY A 455 9.12 -12.98 -12.78
N GLY A 456 8.57 -14.05 -12.21
CA GLY A 456 8.05 -14.05 -10.84
C GLY A 456 6.70 -13.34 -10.71
N ILE A 457 6.30 -13.09 -9.46
CA ILE A 457 5.05 -12.44 -9.10
C ILE A 457 5.41 -11.20 -8.27
N THR A 458 5.58 -10.06 -8.95
CA THR A 458 5.71 -8.76 -8.29
C THR A 458 4.35 -8.08 -8.30
N VAL A 459 3.80 -7.86 -7.12
CA VAL A 459 2.49 -7.20 -6.93
C VAL A 459 2.67 -5.76 -6.51
N MET A 460 1.74 -4.91 -6.93
CA MET A 460 1.56 -3.55 -6.45
C MET A 460 0.10 -3.36 -6.03
N ALA A 461 -0.13 -3.01 -4.76
CA ALA A 461 -1.46 -2.82 -4.20
C ALA A 461 -1.57 -1.47 -3.48
N ASP A 462 -2.72 -0.82 -3.62
CA ASP A 462 -3.03 0.43 -2.90
C ASP A 462 -3.43 0.12 -1.46
N VAL A 463 -2.65 0.65 -0.52
CA VAL A 463 -2.83 0.44 0.92
C VAL A 463 -4.20 0.91 1.41
N LEU A 464 -4.77 1.98 0.83
CA LEU A 464 -6.08 2.49 1.26
C LEU A 464 -7.22 1.53 0.96
N ARG A 465 -7.04 0.66 -0.03
CA ARG A 465 -8.04 -0.34 -0.43
C ARG A 465 -7.96 -1.61 0.41
N MET A 466 -6.93 -1.78 1.23
CA MET A 466 -6.76 -2.95 2.09
C MET A 466 -7.47 -2.71 3.44
N PRO A 467 -7.94 -3.76 4.12
CA PRO A 467 -8.40 -3.65 5.51
C PRO A 467 -7.35 -3.01 6.42
N ASP A 468 -7.80 -2.34 7.48
CA ASP A 468 -6.89 -1.84 8.50
C ASP A 468 -6.12 -2.99 9.15
N ASN A 469 -4.91 -2.71 9.62
CA ASN A 469 -4.02 -3.72 10.24
C ASN A 469 -3.71 -4.92 9.33
N SER A 470 -3.70 -4.73 8.00
CA SER A 470 -3.32 -5.77 7.03
C SER A 470 -1.85 -6.19 7.11
N PHE A 471 -0.96 -5.34 7.62
CA PHE A 471 0.48 -5.59 7.61
C PHE A 471 0.99 -5.98 9.00
N GLY A 472 1.75 -7.08 9.04
CA GLY A 472 2.48 -7.53 10.23
C GLY A 472 3.98 -7.56 9.98
N THR A 473 4.74 -8.05 10.96
CA THR A 473 6.19 -8.21 10.85
C THR A 473 6.66 -9.52 11.46
N VAL A 474 7.88 -9.94 11.12
CA VAL A 474 8.61 -11.02 11.81
C VAL A 474 10.00 -10.53 12.26
N PRO A 475 10.62 -11.16 13.28
CA PRO A 475 11.86 -10.66 13.88
C PRO A 475 13.07 -10.71 12.95
N THR A 476 13.09 -11.65 12.00
CA THR A 476 13.96 -11.56 10.83
C THR A 476 13.34 -10.49 9.93
N PRO A 477 13.86 -9.25 9.89
CA PRO A 477 13.07 -8.12 9.44
C PRO A 477 12.50 -8.35 8.04
N ALA A 478 11.18 -8.49 8.01
CA ALA A 478 10.38 -8.73 6.83
C ALA A 478 8.94 -8.34 7.16
N ILE A 479 8.27 -7.82 6.15
CA ILE A 479 6.85 -7.46 6.23
C ILE A 479 6.03 -8.71 5.95
N VAL A 480 4.95 -8.84 6.70
CA VAL A 480 3.93 -9.85 6.49
C VAL A 480 2.76 -9.13 5.84
N ALA A 481 2.30 -9.61 4.70
CA ALA A 481 1.17 -9.02 3.99
C ALA A 481 0.23 -10.09 3.43
N PRO A 482 -1.08 -9.83 3.36
CA PRO A 482 -2.05 -10.75 2.78
C PRO A 482 -1.84 -10.87 1.27
N ILE A 483 -2.06 -12.06 0.74
CA ILE A 483 -2.15 -12.30 -0.69
C ILE A 483 -3.15 -13.43 -0.97
N GLU A 484 -3.97 -13.23 -1.98
CA GLU A 484 -4.97 -14.20 -2.40
C GLU A 484 -4.89 -14.49 -3.89
N PHE A 485 -5.07 -15.76 -4.26
CA PHE A 485 -5.08 -16.23 -5.65
C PHE A 485 -6.43 -16.84 -5.98
N SER A 486 -7.12 -16.23 -6.94
CA SER A 486 -8.50 -16.56 -7.29
C SER A 486 -8.58 -17.07 -8.72
N MET A 487 -9.17 -18.24 -8.93
CA MET A 487 -9.27 -18.88 -10.25
C MET A 487 -10.42 -19.88 -10.31
N ARG A 488 -10.73 -20.39 -11.51
CA ARG A 488 -11.67 -21.53 -11.62
C ARG A 488 -11.07 -22.76 -10.95
N ARG A 489 -11.93 -23.58 -10.35
CA ARG A 489 -11.51 -24.85 -9.73
C ARG A 489 -10.75 -25.76 -10.70
N SER A 490 -11.20 -25.84 -11.95
CA SER A 490 -10.52 -26.61 -13.01
C SER A 490 -9.11 -26.08 -13.32
N ASP A 491 -8.93 -24.77 -13.31
CA ASP A 491 -7.62 -24.14 -13.56
C ASP A 491 -6.68 -24.39 -12.37
N TYR A 492 -7.21 -24.42 -11.14
CA TYR A 492 -6.46 -24.78 -9.94
C TYR A 492 -5.98 -26.24 -9.96
N GLU A 493 -6.83 -27.16 -10.39
CA GLU A 493 -6.45 -28.57 -10.57
C GLU A 493 -5.36 -28.72 -11.64
N LEU A 494 -5.53 -28.07 -12.81
CA LEU A 494 -4.58 -28.13 -13.91
C LEU A 494 -3.18 -27.58 -13.56
N LEU A 495 -3.11 -26.59 -12.67
CA LEU A 495 -1.83 -26.05 -12.22
C LEU A 495 -1.18 -26.88 -11.10
N GLY A 496 -1.74 -28.02 -10.69
CA GLY A 496 -1.23 -28.86 -9.61
C GLY A 496 -1.53 -28.29 -8.22
N GLY A 497 -2.71 -27.70 -8.04
CA GLY A 497 -3.16 -27.19 -6.76
C GLY A 497 -3.28 -28.28 -5.70
N HIS A 498 -3.21 -27.88 -4.43
CA HIS A 498 -3.37 -28.76 -3.26
C HIS A 498 -4.84 -29.17 -3.07
N MET A 499 -5.36 -29.99 -3.99
CA MET A 499 -6.78 -30.34 -4.07
C MET A 499 -7.31 -31.03 -2.80
N GLY A 500 -6.45 -31.75 -2.07
CA GLY A 500 -6.79 -32.38 -0.80
C GLY A 500 -7.15 -31.39 0.31
N GLU A 501 -6.67 -30.15 0.22
CA GLU A 501 -6.92 -29.09 1.21
C GLU A 501 -7.98 -28.08 0.79
N VAL A 502 -8.64 -28.30 -0.35
CA VAL A 502 -9.80 -27.50 -0.75
C VAL A 502 -10.94 -27.79 0.22
N ARG A 503 -11.49 -26.74 0.84
CA ARG A 503 -12.67 -26.80 1.71
C ARG A 503 -13.77 -25.91 1.15
N SER A 504 -15.01 -26.31 1.30
CA SER A 504 -16.13 -25.45 0.91
C SER A 504 -16.14 -24.18 1.77
N LEU A 505 -16.64 -23.07 1.21
CA LEU A 505 -16.78 -21.83 1.97
C LEU A 505 -17.57 -22.05 3.27
N ARG A 506 -18.62 -22.88 3.25
CA ARG A 506 -19.39 -23.23 4.45
C ARG A 506 -18.50 -23.86 5.52
N GLU A 507 -17.70 -24.87 5.18
CA GLU A 507 -16.78 -25.50 6.12
C GLU A 507 -15.75 -24.51 6.67
N VAL A 508 -15.27 -23.59 5.83
CA VAL A 508 -14.33 -22.53 6.23
C VAL A 508 -14.98 -21.56 7.23
N LEU A 509 -16.23 -21.16 7.00
CA LEU A 509 -16.97 -20.29 7.92
C LEU A 509 -17.27 -20.98 9.25
N GLU A 510 -17.53 -22.29 9.23
CA GLU A 510 -17.84 -23.07 10.44
C GLU A 510 -16.57 -23.44 11.23
N ARG A 511 -15.49 -23.87 10.55
CA ARG A 511 -14.32 -24.53 11.16
C ARG A 511 -12.99 -23.82 10.96
N GLY A 512 -12.92 -22.79 10.12
CA GLY A 512 -11.68 -22.06 9.83
C GLY A 512 -10.75 -22.81 8.86
N ALA A 513 -9.44 -22.65 9.06
CA ALA A 513 -8.39 -23.28 8.26
C ALA A 513 -8.45 -24.82 8.31
N TRP A 514 -7.76 -25.51 7.40
CA TRP A 514 -7.73 -26.98 7.38
C TRP A 514 -6.83 -27.59 8.46
N HIS A 515 -5.92 -26.81 9.06
CA HIS A 515 -5.00 -27.23 10.12
C HIS A 515 -5.25 -26.51 11.46
N ASN A 516 -4.74 -27.09 12.55
CA ASN A 516 -4.82 -26.53 13.90
C ASN A 516 -3.56 -25.71 14.27
N ASP A 517 -2.35 -26.24 13.98
CA ASP A 517 -1.07 -25.64 14.40
C ASP A 517 -0.85 -24.27 13.75
N GLY A 518 -0.88 -23.20 14.54
CA GLY A 518 -0.67 -21.82 14.09
C GLY A 518 -1.83 -21.24 13.29
N ALA A 519 -3.03 -21.80 13.40
CA ALA A 519 -4.19 -21.33 12.66
C ALA A 519 -5.06 -20.35 13.49
N PRO A 520 -5.86 -19.48 12.86
CA PRO A 520 -6.70 -18.51 13.57
C PRO A 520 -7.87 -19.18 14.29
N LEU A 521 -8.20 -18.72 15.50
CA LEU A 521 -9.26 -19.29 16.31
C LEU A 521 -10.65 -18.70 16.02
N SER A 522 -10.67 -17.56 15.35
CA SER A 522 -11.89 -16.79 15.06
C SER A 522 -11.76 -16.03 13.76
N ALA A 523 -12.90 -15.57 13.25
CA ALA A 523 -13.03 -14.67 12.13
C ALA A 523 -13.52 -13.30 12.58
N SER A 524 -13.13 -12.26 11.86
CA SER A 524 -13.62 -10.89 12.00
C SER A 524 -14.31 -10.47 10.71
N TRP A 525 -15.57 -10.06 10.80
CA TRP A 525 -16.37 -9.67 9.64
C TRP A 525 -16.23 -8.17 9.36
N LEU A 526 -15.85 -7.82 8.14
CA LEU A 526 -15.82 -6.44 7.65
C LEU A 526 -16.68 -6.29 6.39
N ALA A 527 -17.14 -5.07 6.14
CA ALA A 527 -17.87 -4.76 4.92
C ALA A 527 -16.92 -4.87 3.71
N LEU A 528 -17.38 -5.52 2.64
CA LEU A 528 -16.66 -5.54 1.36
C LEU A 528 -16.77 -4.15 0.72
N PRO A 529 -15.66 -3.41 0.52
CA PRO A 529 -15.72 -2.10 -0.10
C PRO A 529 -16.25 -2.22 -1.53
N SER A 530 -17.17 -1.33 -1.94
CA SER A 530 -17.68 -1.30 -3.32
C SER A 530 -16.57 -1.11 -4.36
N ALA A 531 -15.48 -0.45 -3.98
CA ALA A 531 -14.28 -0.29 -4.81
C ALA A 531 -13.49 -1.60 -5.01
N ASN A 532 -13.72 -2.64 -4.20
CA ASN A 532 -13.08 -3.95 -4.28
C ASN A 532 -14.14 -5.04 -4.53
N PRO A 533 -14.79 -5.05 -5.71
CA PRO A 533 -15.85 -6.02 -5.96
C PRO A 533 -15.33 -7.45 -5.88
N TRP A 534 -16.16 -8.36 -5.39
CA TRP A 534 -15.95 -9.80 -5.47
C TRP A 534 -17.22 -10.50 -6.02
N PRO A 535 -17.10 -11.43 -7.01
CA PRO A 535 -15.90 -11.66 -7.81
C PRO A 535 -15.43 -10.36 -8.49
N LEU A 536 -14.14 -10.27 -8.82
CA LEU A 536 -13.52 -9.00 -9.24
C LEU A 536 -14.15 -8.35 -10.47
N GLY A 537 -14.98 -9.09 -11.23
CA GLY A 537 -15.75 -8.58 -12.37
C GLY A 537 -14.88 -8.06 -13.52
N ARG A 538 -13.55 -8.21 -13.40
CA ARG A 538 -12.55 -7.71 -14.34
C ARG A 538 -11.39 -8.70 -14.47
N PRO A 539 -10.74 -8.76 -15.64
CA PRO A 539 -9.52 -9.52 -15.81
C PRO A 539 -8.45 -9.11 -14.78
N PRO A 540 -7.50 -10.01 -14.46
CA PRO A 540 -6.32 -9.67 -13.67
C PRO A 540 -5.63 -8.41 -14.22
N LEU A 541 -5.19 -7.53 -13.33
CA LEU A 541 -4.45 -6.33 -13.70
C LEU A 541 -3.00 -6.72 -13.98
N LEU A 542 -2.67 -6.94 -15.25
CA LEU A 542 -1.34 -7.35 -15.71
C LEU A 542 -0.68 -6.22 -16.48
N GLY A 543 0.64 -6.09 -16.31
CA GLY A 543 1.45 -5.15 -17.07
C GLY A 543 2.17 -5.70 -18.29
#